data_AF-A0A1I7WEX9-F1
#
_entry.id   AF-A0A1I7WEX9-F1
#
_cell.length_a   1.000
_cell.length_b   1.000
_cell.length_c   1.000
_cell.angle_alpha   90.00
_cell.angle_beta   90.00
_cell.angle_gamma   90.00
#
_symmetry.space_group_name_H-M   'P 1'
#
loop_
_entity.id
_entity.type
_entity.pdbx_description
1 polymer ?
#
loop_
_entity_poly.entity_id
_entity_poly.type
_entity_poly.pdbx_seq_one_letter_code
_entity_poly.pdbx_strand_id
1 'polypeptide(L)'
;MYLLRIVDNNILGIVNVRRKMISCFRLTLLYNTILFLTREPMRKANVLKSSTPHFVNLIWLRYGLDLSSISVVSTLFLHSLLKQLLTDGSAYVMTFTEILSLKNQAVFDAVEKLGSLVARVVLAPLEENCFAYFSNVMNKDSDFFNRKTDSHDHLLHMFTTILHIVSVIGMIVCIFGVSYSQLAVWLYGGNLLYHNEGGLLLSLYSVYLFVLSINGITECFSMASMNNSQVLCHGGFLLIAAALHLFLSLILSFYCGSAGFIIANSINMVFRIWYSWRHITSRLGSRSPPFLKICPTFSTSIFLLFALVATIISSLRDIEK
;
A
#
# COMPACT_ATOMS: atom_id res chain seq x y z
N MET A 1 -48.28 11.27 13.42
CA MET A 1 -47.05 11.06 12.61
C MET A 1 -46.03 12.13 12.99
N TYR A 2 -45.59 12.12 14.25
CA TYR A 2 -44.91 13.25 14.92
C TYR A 2 -43.48 12.90 15.42
N LEU A 3 -42.91 11.80 14.92
CA LEU A 3 -41.58 11.31 15.36
C LEU A 3 -40.44 11.59 14.36
N LEU A 4 -40.69 12.27 13.24
CA LEU A 4 -39.66 12.54 12.21
C LEU A 4 -39.13 13.98 12.18
N ARG A 5 -39.55 14.86 13.10
CA ARG A 5 -39.17 16.30 13.07
C ARG A 5 -38.04 16.67 14.04
N ILE A 6 -37.44 15.70 14.72
CA ILE A 6 -36.29 15.90 15.62
C ILE A 6 -35.19 14.87 15.30
N VAL A 7 -34.94 14.65 14.01
CA VAL A 7 -33.69 13.99 13.59
C VAL A 7 -32.80 15.11 13.06
N ASP A 8 -31.85 15.50 13.90
CA ASP A 8 -30.83 16.49 13.59
C ASP A 8 -30.16 16.15 12.25
N ASN A 9 -29.84 17.15 11.43
CA ASN A 9 -29.19 16.93 10.13
C ASN A 9 -27.85 16.18 10.29
N ASN A 10 -27.24 16.26 11.48
CA ASN A 10 -26.07 15.49 11.87
C ASN A 10 -26.35 13.98 11.94
N ILE A 11 -27.52 13.55 12.45
CA ILE A 11 -27.91 12.13 12.54
C ILE A 11 -28.22 11.57 11.15
N LEU A 12 -28.87 12.35 10.28
CA LEU A 12 -29.10 11.99 8.88
C LEU A 12 -27.79 11.87 8.08
N GLY A 13 -26.82 12.74 8.34
CA GLY A 13 -25.46 12.65 7.80
C GLY A 13 -24.73 11.39 8.24
N ILE A 14 -24.76 11.08 9.54
CA ILE A 14 -24.14 9.88 10.13
C ILE A 14 -24.80 8.61 9.59
N VAL A 15 -26.13 8.56 9.47
CA VAL A 15 -26.85 7.41 8.91
C VAL A 15 -26.55 7.26 7.41
N ASN A 16 -26.50 8.34 6.64
CA ASN A 16 -26.15 8.25 5.22
C ASN A 16 -24.69 7.83 5.01
N VAL A 17 -23.74 8.34 5.79
CA VAL A 17 -22.31 7.97 5.71
C VAL A 17 -22.11 6.52 6.12
N ARG A 18 -22.71 6.07 7.23
CA ARG A 18 -22.66 4.67 7.68
C ARG A 18 -23.32 3.71 6.68
N ARG A 19 -24.44 4.10 6.06
CA ARG A 19 -25.13 3.29 5.03
C ARG A 19 -24.35 3.26 3.70
N LYS A 20 -23.72 4.37 3.30
CA LYS A 20 -22.78 4.43 2.16
C LYS A 20 -21.55 3.56 2.42
N MET A 21 -21.06 3.52 3.65
CA MET A 21 -19.90 2.72 4.06
C MET A 21 -20.23 1.22 4.12
N ILE A 22 -21.39 0.80 4.62
CA ILE A 22 -21.80 -0.62 4.56
C ILE A 22 -21.93 -1.07 3.10
N SER A 23 -22.44 -0.19 2.22
CA SER A 23 -22.44 -0.44 0.77
C SER A 23 -21.02 -0.48 0.20
N CYS A 24 -20.12 0.44 0.56
CA CYS A 24 -18.72 0.40 0.11
C CYS A 24 -18.00 -0.84 0.63
N PHE A 25 -18.17 -1.24 1.88
CA PHE A 25 -17.57 -2.45 2.42
C PHE A 25 -18.06 -3.70 1.70
N ARG A 26 -19.38 -3.79 1.44
CA ARG A 26 -19.95 -4.86 0.61
C ARG A 26 -19.44 -4.81 -0.82
N LEU A 27 -19.33 -3.62 -1.42
CA LEU A 27 -18.88 -3.44 -2.80
C LEU A 27 -17.38 -3.70 -2.96
N THR A 28 -16.56 -3.31 -2.00
CA THR A 28 -15.11 -3.55 -1.94
C THR A 28 -14.83 -5.03 -1.66
N LEU A 29 -15.58 -5.65 -0.75
CA LEU A 29 -15.47 -7.09 -0.49
C LEU A 29 -15.94 -7.90 -1.71
N LEU A 30 -17.02 -7.48 -2.37
CA LEU A 30 -17.50 -8.08 -3.62
C LEU A 30 -16.51 -7.83 -4.77
N TYR A 31 -15.95 -6.63 -4.90
CA TYR A 31 -14.93 -6.29 -5.87
C TYR A 31 -13.68 -7.13 -5.67
N ASN A 32 -13.16 -7.24 -4.45
CA ASN A 32 -12.00 -8.08 -4.13
C ASN A 32 -12.30 -9.56 -4.34
N THR A 33 -13.51 -10.02 -4.04
CA THR A 33 -13.92 -11.41 -4.29
C THR A 33 -14.00 -11.68 -5.79
N ILE A 34 -14.55 -10.77 -6.59
CA ILE A 34 -14.61 -10.85 -8.06
C ILE A 34 -13.21 -10.79 -8.65
N LEU A 35 -12.36 -9.85 -8.21
CA LEU A 35 -11.00 -9.67 -8.69
C LEU A 35 -10.14 -10.87 -8.35
N PHE A 36 -10.32 -11.46 -7.17
CA PHE A 36 -9.71 -12.72 -6.77
C PHE A 36 -10.19 -13.90 -7.63
N LEU A 37 -11.51 -14.04 -7.81
CA LEU A 37 -12.13 -15.08 -8.65
C LEU A 37 -11.77 -14.96 -10.13
N THR A 38 -11.46 -13.76 -10.63
CA THR A 38 -11.09 -13.53 -12.04
C THR A 38 -9.59 -13.57 -12.28
N ARG A 39 -8.76 -13.01 -11.39
CA ARG A 39 -7.30 -12.96 -11.59
C ARG A 39 -6.59 -14.25 -11.26
N GLU A 40 -6.95 -14.97 -10.20
CA GLU A 40 -6.27 -16.22 -9.82
C GLU A 40 -6.34 -17.34 -10.88
N PRO A 41 -7.50 -17.62 -11.51
CA PRO A 41 -7.55 -18.58 -12.61
C PRO A 41 -6.77 -18.11 -13.84
N MET A 42 -6.77 -16.81 -14.16
CA MET A 42 -5.97 -16.24 -15.25
C MET A 42 -4.46 -16.32 -14.97
N ARG A 43 -4.03 -16.11 -13.73
CA ARG A 43 -2.64 -16.24 -13.28
C ARG A 43 -2.15 -17.68 -13.42
N LYS A 44 -2.98 -18.66 -13.04
CA LYS A 44 -2.65 -20.08 -13.22
C LYS A 44 -2.73 -20.53 -14.68
N ALA A 45 -3.60 -19.93 -15.50
CA ALA A 45 -3.69 -20.22 -16.94
C ALA A 45 -2.44 -19.78 -17.73
N ASN A 46 -1.82 -18.66 -17.36
CA ASN A 46 -0.58 -18.21 -18.00
C ASN A 46 0.64 -19.08 -17.65
N VAL A 47 0.60 -19.76 -16.51
CA VAL A 47 1.60 -20.76 -16.10
C VAL A 47 1.35 -22.09 -16.82
N LEU A 48 0.09 -22.44 -17.09
CA LEU A 48 -0.31 -23.65 -17.81
C LEU A 48 -0.43 -23.37 -19.32
N LYS A 49 0.70 -23.37 -20.04
CA LYS A 49 0.77 -23.36 -21.53
C LYS A 49 0.09 -24.54 -22.22
N SER A 50 -0.79 -25.29 -21.54
CA SER A 50 -1.43 -26.51 -22.03
C SER A 50 -2.95 -26.38 -22.07
N SER A 51 -3.47 -26.39 -23.30
CA SER A 51 -4.82 -26.80 -23.70
C SER A 51 -6.02 -26.04 -23.06
N THR A 52 -6.70 -25.26 -23.90
CA THR A 52 -7.98 -24.57 -23.66
C THR A 52 -9.06 -25.37 -22.89
N PRO A 53 -9.23 -26.70 -23.01
CA PRO A 53 -10.17 -27.46 -22.19
C PRO A 53 -9.84 -27.51 -20.68
N HIS A 54 -8.56 -27.40 -20.29
CA HIS A 54 -8.19 -27.36 -18.86
C HIS A 54 -8.58 -26.04 -18.20
N PHE A 55 -8.49 -24.93 -18.94
CA PHE A 55 -8.96 -23.60 -18.52
C PHE A 55 -10.48 -23.59 -18.27
N VAL A 56 -11.26 -24.19 -19.18
CA VAL A 56 -12.72 -24.32 -19.04
C VAL A 56 -13.08 -25.19 -17.83
N ASN A 57 -12.38 -26.31 -17.60
CA ASN A 57 -12.60 -27.16 -16.43
C ASN A 57 -12.21 -26.51 -15.10
N LEU A 58 -11.20 -25.62 -15.09
CA LEU A 58 -10.80 -24.83 -13.91
C LEU A 58 -11.84 -23.76 -13.55
N ILE A 59 -12.41 -23.09 -14.56
CA ILE A 59 -13.54 -22.15 -14.37
C ILE A 59 -14.78 -22.88 -13.85
N TRP A 60 -15.00 -24.13 -14.30
CA TRP A 60 -16.18 -24.91 -13.99
C TRP A 60 -16.06 -25.83 -12.77
N LEU A 61 -15.14 -25.58 -11.82
CA LEU A 61 -15.08 -26.26 -10.52
C LEU A 61 -15.22 -27.81 -10.58
N ARG A 62 -14.89 -28.42 -11.73
CA ARG A 62 -15.37 -29.78 -12.05
C ARG A 62 -14.45 -30.88 -11.57
N TYR A 63 -13.19 -30.55 -11.32
CA TYR A 63 -12.31 -31.38 -10.51
C TYR A 63 -12.22 -30.73 -9.13
N GLY A 64 -12.67 -31.47 -8.12
CA GLY A 64 -12.87 -30.98 -6.76
C GLY A 64 -11.69 -30.13 -6.28
N LEU A 65 -12.03 -29.00 -5.66
CA LEU A 65 -11.08 -28.15 -4.96
C LEU A 65 -10.33 -29.01 -3.94
N ASP A 66 -9.07 -29.37 -4.24
CA ASP A 66 -8.23 -30.06 -3.29
C ASP A 66 -8.12 -29.23 -2.01
N LEU A 67 -8.21 -29.87 -0.84
CA LEU A 67 -8.20 -29.18 0.47
C LEU A 67 -6.95 -28.32 0.63
N SER A 68 -5.83 -28.74 0.03
CA SER A 68 -4.58 -27.99 -0.02
C SER A 68 -4.76 -26.66 -0.77
N SER A 69 -5.42 -26.67 -1.94
CA SER A 69 -5.66 -25.49 -2.76
C SER A 69 -6.65 -24.53 -2.10
N ILE A 70 -7.68 -25.04 -1.42
CA ILE A 70 -8.62 -24.23 -0.63
C ILE A 70 -7.88 -23.53 0.51
N SER A 71 -6.99 -24.24 1.21
CA SER A 71 -6.22 -23.68 2.32
C SER A 71 -5.34 -22.53 1.84
N VAL A 72 -4.58 -22.71 0.74
CA VAL A 72 -3.74 -21.64 0.16
C VAL A 72 -4.59 -20.44 -0.27
N VAL A 73 -5.70 -20.68 -0.98
CA VAL A 73 -6.63 -19.62 -1.41
C VAL A 73 -7.19 -18.85 -0.21
N SER A 74 -7.61 -19.54 0.85
CA SER A 74 -8.15 -18.93 2.06
C SER A 74 -7.11 -18.08 2.79
N THR A 75 -5.86 -18.57 2.92
CA THR A 75 -4.78 -17.80 3.55
C THR A 75 -4.41 -16.54 2.78
N LEU A 76 -4.34 -16.61 1.44
CA LEU A 76 -4.10 -15.44 0.59
C LEU A 76 -5.26 -14.45 0.63
N PHE A 77 -6.49 -14.96 0.67
CA PHE A 77 -7.68 -14.12 0.82
C PHE A 77 -7.70 -13.38 2.16
N LEU A 78 -7.45 -14.08 3.28
CA LEU A 78 -7.33 -13.46 4.61
C LEU A 78 -6.21 -12.42 4.65
N HIS A 79 -5.06 -12.73 4.05
CA HIS A 79 -3.95 -11.79 3.94
C HIS A 79 -4.35 -10.52 3.17
N SER A 80 -5.09 -10.68 2.07
CA SER A 80 -5.59 -9.56 1.25
C SER A 80 -6.63 -8.72 2.00
N LEU A 81 -7.53 -9.34 2.75
CA LEU A 81 -8.48 -8.64 3.62
C LEU A 81 -7.78 -7.83 4.71
N LEU A 82 -6.73 -8.37 5.32
CA LEU A 82 -5.95 -7.65 6.33
C LEU A 82 -5.22 -6.44 5.73
N LYS A 83 -4.63 -6.57 4.52
CA LYS A 83 -4.06 -5.44 3.79
C LYS A 83 -5.11 -4.38 3.48
N GLN A 84 -6.32 -4.77 3.10
CA GLN A 84 -7.42 -3.84 2.86
C GLN A 84 -7.77 -3.07 4.14
N LEU A 85 -7.87 -3.77 5.27
CA LEU A 85 -8.19 -3.16 6.56
C LEU A 85 -7.09 -2.20 7.04
N LEU A 86 -5.82 -2.50 6.74
CA LEU A 86 -4.70 -1.59 6.97
C LEU A 86 -4.78 -0.33 6.11
N THR A 87 -5.22 -0.47 4.85
CA THR A 87 -5.31 0.63 3.88
C THR A 87 -6.49 1.55 4.17
N ASP A 88 -7.66 0.98 4.49
CA ASP A 88 -8.89 1.73 4.77
C ASP A 88 -9.02 2.11 6.27
N GLY A 89 -7.97 1.90 7.07
CA GLY A 89 -7.97 2.14 8.52
C GLY A 89 -8.32 3.59 8.90
N SER A 90 -7.79 4.57 8.18
CA SER A 90 -8.11 6.00 8.33
C SER A 90 -9.61 6.27 8.11
N ALA A 91 -10.19 5.69 7.06
CA ALA A 91 -11.60 5.83 6.72
C ALA A 91 -12.52 5.26 7.81
N TYR A 92 -12.13 4.13 8.42
CA TYR A 92 -12.85 3.59 9.57
C TYR A 92 -12.83 4.53 10.76
N VAL A 93 -11.66 5.05 11.15
CA VAL A 93 -11.55 5.98 12.27
C VAL A 93 -12.40 7.23 12.03
N MET A 94 -12.32 7.84 10.84
CA MET A 94 -13.13 9.02 10.50
C MET A 94 -14.64 8.78 10.50
N THR A 95 -15.09 7.54 10.35
CA THR A 95 -16.53 7.22 10.30
C THR A 95 -17.09 6.82 11.65
N PHE A 96 -16.29 6.16 12.47
CA PHE A 96 -16.70 5.74 13.81
C PHE A 96 -16.42 6.80 14.87
N THR A 97 -15.57 7.78 14.57
CA THR A 97 -15.25 8.88 15.49
C THR A 97 -15.65 10.22 14.90
N GLU A 98 -16.23 11.09 15.72
CA GLU A 98 -16.61 12.47 15.36
C GLU A 98 -15.46 13.46 15.60
N ILE A 99 -14.20 12.98 15.56
CA ILE A 99 -13.02 13.77 15.91
C ILE A 99 -12.75 14.87 14.88
N LEU A 100 -13.13 14.65 13.61
CA LEU A 100 -12.82 15.54 12.50
C LEU A 100 -14.08 16.20 11.94
N SER A 101 -14.02 17.50 11.60
CA SER A 101 -15.13 18.17 10.93
C SER A 101 -15.37 17.61 9.52
N LEU A 102 -16.62 17.63 9.06
CA LEU A 102 -17.02 17.17 7.72
C LEU A 102 -16.20 17.83 6.60
N LYS A 103 -15.82 19.09 6.81
CA LYS A 103 -15.00 19.87 5.87
C LYS A 103 -13.58 19.29 5.76
N ASN A 104 -12.94 19.01 6.89
CA ASN A 104 -11.58 18.47 6.92
C ASN A 104 -11.53 17.02 6.43
N GLN A 105 -12.61 16.26 6.67
CA GLN A 105 -12.76 14.91 6.14
C GLN A 105 -12.87 14.92 4.60
N ALA A 106 -13.64 15.85 4.03
CA ALA A 106 -13.75 15.98 2.58
C ALA A 106 -12.42 16.36 1.91
N VAL A 107 -11.64 17.24 2.54
CA VAL A 107 -10.29 17.63 2.08
C VAL A 107 -9.34 16.44 2.16
N PHE A 108 -9.34 15.70 3.28
CA PHE A 108 -8.53 14.49 3.44
C PHE A 108 -8.86 13.44 2.37
N ASP A 109 -10.14 13.11 2.19
CA ASP A 109 -10.59 12.12 1.20
C ASP A 109 -10.17 12.51 -0.22
N ALA A 110 -10.21 13.80 -0.55
CA ALA A 110 -9.81 14.30 -1.87
C ALA A 110 -8.29 14.17 -2.08
N VAL A 111 -7.49 14.56 -1.09
CA VAL A 111 -6.02 14.44 -1.16
C VAL A 111 -5.57 12.99 -1.17
N GLU A 112 -6.19 12.12 -0.36
CA GLU A 112 -5.89 10.68 -0.31
C GLU A 112 -6.20 10.00 -1.65
N LYS A 113 -7.31 10.37 -2.31
CA LYS A 113 -7.64 9.87 -3.67
C LYS A 113 -6.63 10.34 -4.71
N LEU A 114 -6.21 11.61 -4.64
CA LEU A 114 -5.20 12.17 -5.54
C LEU A 114 -3.84 11.48 -5.36
N GLY A 115 -3.38 11.36 -4.12
CA GLY A 115 -2.10 10.72 -3.80
C GLY A 115 -2.09 9.23 -4.10
N SER A 116 -3.16 8.51 -3.76
CA SER A 116 -3.26 7.06 -4.01
C SER A 116 -3.33 6.69 -5.48
N LEU A 117 -3.64 7.65 -6.38
CA LEU A 117 -3.58 7.43 -7.83
C LEU A 117 -2.18 7.02 -8.26
N VAL A 118 -1.13 7.68 -7.77
CA VAL A 118 0.27 7.33 -8.07
C VAL A 118 0.58 5.92 -7.61
N ALA A 119 0.15 5.56 -6.39
CA ALA A 119 0.33 4.22 -5.86
C ALA A 119 -0.38 3.17 -6.72
N ARG A 120 -1.62 3.42 -7.17
CA ARG A 120 -2.40 2.47 -7.97
C ARG A 120 -1.92 2.33 -9.40
N VAL A 121 -1.46 3.41 -10.02
CA VAL A 121 -1.06 3.42 -11.44
C VAL A 121 0.38 2.94 -11.62
N VAL A 122 1.26 3.22 -10.65
CA VAL A 122 2.69 2.93 -10.79
C VAL A 122 3.14 1.81 -9.85
N LEU A 123 2.89 1.95 -8.54
CA LEU A 123 3.44 1.02 -7.54
C LEU A 123 2.73 -0.33 -7.54
N ALA A 124 1.41 -0.36 -7.66
CA ALA A 124 0.64 -1.60 -7.68
C ALA A 124 1.02 -2.55 -8.84
N PRO A 125 1.06 -2.12 -10.12
CA PRO A 125 1.50 -3.01 -11.19
C PRO A 125 2.97 -3.41 -11.05
N LEU A 126 3.82 -2.54 -10.51
CA LEU A 126 5.22 -2.86 -10.22
C LEU A 126 5.33 -3.97 -9.15
N GLU A 127 4.57 -3.87 -8.06
CA GLU A 127 4.51 -4.88 -6.99
C GLU A 127 4.04 -6.25 -7.53
N GLU A 128 2.98 -6.26 -8.35
CA GLU A 128 2.45 -7.47 -8.98
C GLU A 128 3.48 -8.14 -9.91
N ASN A 129 4.18 -7.35 -10.72
CA ASN A 129 5.22 -7.85 -11.62
C ASN A 129 6.43 -8.40 -10.86
N CYS A 130 6.85 -7.71 -9.79
CA CYS A 130 7.93 -8.19 -8.92
C CYS A 130 7.53 -9.50 -8.23
N PHE A 131 6.28 -9.62 -7.79
CA PHE A 131 5.79 -10.81 -7.10
C PHE A 131 5.81 -12.02 -8.04
N ALA A 132 5.29 -11.83 -9.25
CA ALA A 132 5.30 -12.86 -10.28
C ALA A 132 6.73 -13.29 -10.64
N TYR A 133 7.65 -12.33 -10.80
CA TYR A 133 9.05 -12.62 -11.10
C TYR A 133 9.72 -13.41 -9.97
N PHE A 134 9.69 -12.93 -8.72
CA PHE A 134 10.35 -13.59 -7.59
C PHE A 134 9.76 -14.97 -7.32
N SER A 135 8.42 -15.11 -7.38
CA SER A 135 7.77 -16.42 -7.17
C SER A 135 8.17 -17.44 -8.24
N ASN A 136 8.27 -17.02 -9.52
CA ASN A 136 8.67 -17.91 -10.60
C ASN A 136 10.14 -18.34 -10.51
N VAL A 137 11.04 -17.44 -10.11
CA VAL A 137 12.45 -17.78 -9.92
C VAL A 137 12.61 -18.73 -8.72
N MET A 138 11.94 -18.44 -7.61
CA MET A 138 12.01 -19.27 -6.39
C MET A 138 11.40 -20.67 -6.59
N ASN A 139 10.31 -20.80 -7.36
CA ASN A 139 9.67 -22.09 -7.66
C ASN A 139 10.41 -22.92 -8.71
N LYS A 140 11.25 -22.32 -9.57
CA LYS A 140 12.10 -23.08 -10.50
C LYS A 140 13.30 -23.70 -9.80
N ASP A 141 13.76 -23.08 -8.72
CA ASP A 141 14.84 -23.60 -7.89
C ASP A 141 14.43 -24.84 -7.06
N SER A 142 13.13 -25.14 -6.90
CA SER A 142 12.67 -26.34 -6.17
C SER A 142 12.77 -27.66 -6.95
N ASP A 143 12.89 -27.65 -8.27
CA ASP A 143 13.08 -28.87 -9.09
C ASP A 143 14.55 -29.10 -9.49
N PHE A 144 15.44 -28.12 -9.27
CA PHE A 144 16.87 -28.16 -9.62
C PHE A 144 17.76 -28.14 -8.37
N PHE A 145 17.42 -28.96 -7.37
CA PHE A 145 18.05 -29.05 -6.03
C PHE A 145 19.55 -29.41 -5.98
N ASN A 146 20.32 -29.23 -7.06
CA ASN A 146 21.76 -29.55 -7.04
C ASN A 146 22.67 -28.68 -7.91
N ARG A 147 22.26 -27.48 -8.38
CA ARG A 147 23.17 -26.60 -9.14
C ARG A 147 23.20 -25.15 -8.62
N LYS A 148 24.14 -24.95 -7.69
CA LYS A 148 24.99 -23.76 -7.51
C LYS A 148 24.39 -22.51 -6.86
N THR A 149 25.15 -22.04 -5.89
CA THR A 149 25.15 -20.76 -5.18
C THR A 149 24.95 -19.48 -6.02
N ASP A 150 25.03 -19.55 -7.36
CA ASP A 150 25.00 -18.39 -8.26
C ASP A 150 23.56 -17.88 -8.56
N SER A 151 22.54 -18.75 -8.52
CA SER A 151 21.13 -18.37 -8.81
C SER A 151 20.57 -17.44 -7.72
N HIS A 152 20.89 -17.74 -6.46
CA HIS A 152 20.43 -16.95 -5.31
C HIS A 152 21.10 -15.57 -5.27
N ASP A 153 22.38 -15.48 -5.64
CA ASP A 153 23.10 -14.21 -5.69
C ASP A 153 22.53 -13.30 -6.81
N HIS A 154 22.10 -13.87 -7.95
CA HIS A 154 21.40 -13.12 -8.99
C HIS A 154 20.02 -12.61 -8.56
N LEU A 155 19.22 -13.42 -7.86
CA LEU A 155 17.93 -13.01 -7.30
C LEU A 155 18.11 -11.82 -6.34
N LEU A 156 19.10 -11.88 -5.46
CA LEU A 156 19.40 -10.82 -4.50
C LEU A 156 19.91 -9.55 -5.15
N HIS A 157 20.74 -9.69 -6.18
CA HIS A 157 21.18 -8.57 -6.99
C HIS A 157 19.99 -7.87 -7.66
N MET A 158 19.05 -8.63 -8.25
CA MET A 158 17.84 -8.10 -8.86
C MET A 158 16.94 -7.40 -7.82
N PHE A 159 16.69 -8.04 -6.68
CA PHE A 159 15.93 -7.43 -5.58
C PHE A 159 16.55 -6.10 -5.13
N THR A 160 17.86 -6.08 -4.88
CA THR A 160 18.57 -4.86 -4.46
C THR A 160 18.52 -3.77 -5.53
N THR A 161 18.67 -4.15 -6.80
CA THR A 161 18.61 -3.21 -7.93
C THR A 161 17.22 -2.58 -8.07
N ILE A 162 16.16 -3.40 -8.03
CA ILE A 162 14.77 -2.91 -8.11
C ILE A 162 14.48 -2.00 -6.92
N LEU A 163 14.86 -2.41 -5.71
CA LEU A 163 14.61 -1.63 -4.51
C LEU A 163 15.35 -0.28 -4.53
N HIS A 164 16.58 -0.24 -5.07
CA HIS A 164 17.33 1.00 -5.28
C HIS A 164 16.68 1.91 -6.34
N ILE A 165 16.21 1.36 -7.46
CA ILE A 165 15.50 2.14 -8.48
C ILE A 165 14.23 2.76 -7.90
N VAL A 166 13.43 1.96 -7.18
CA VAL A 166 12.19 2.41 -6.55
C VAL A 166 12.46 3.45 -5.47
N SER A 167 13.50 3.29 -4.67
CA SER A 167 13.88 4.28 -3.66
C SER A 167 14.27 5.62 -4.30
N VAL A 168 15.06 5.61 -5.38
CA VAL A 168 15.42 6.83 -6.11
C VAL A 168 14.19 7.53 -6.69
N ILE A 169 13.32 6.79 -7.38
CA ILE A 169 12.06 7.34 -7.94
C ILE A 169 11.18 7.89 -6.82
N GLY A 170 11.02 7.16 -5.73
CA GLY A 170 10.22 7.59 -4.59
C GLY A 170 10.78 8.85 -3.91
N MET A 171 12.11 9.01 -3.82
CA MET A 171 12.72 10.25 -3.30
C MET A 171 12.49 11.44 -4.23
N ILE A 172 12.60 11.24 -5.55
CA ILE A 172 12.28 12.27 -6.54
C ILE A 172 10.83 12.74 -6.36
N VAL A 173 9.88 11.80 -6.28
CA VAL A 173 8.46 12.11 -6.05
C VAL A 173 8.26 12.81 -4.71
N CYS A 174 8.98 12.42 -3.66
CA CYS A 174 8.89 13.08 -2.35
C CYS A 174 9.33 14.55 -2.43
N ILE A 175 10.49 14.84 -3.03
CA ILE A 175 11.07 16.18 -3.07
C ILE A 175 10.23 17.15 -3.92
N PHE A 176 9.87 16.72 -5.12
CA PHE A 176 9.03 17.52 -6.00
C PHE A 176 7.58 17.56 -5.51
N GLY A 177 7.08 16.47 -4.94
CA GLY A 177 5.73 16.38 -4.39
C GLY A 177 5.52 17.31 -3.20
N VAL A 178 6.49 17.42 -2.29
CA VAL A 178 6.44 18.37 -1.17
C VAL A 178 6.44 19.82 -1.66
N SER A 179 7.25 20.12 -2.68
CA SER A 179 7.44 21.50 -3.16
C SER A 179 6.27 21.99 -4.02
N TYR A 180 5.71 21.11 -4.86
CA TYR A 180 4.60 21.42 -5.76
C TYR A 180 3.23 21.00 -5.21
N SER A 181 3.13 20.54 -3.97
CA SER A 181 1.87 20.08 -3.37
C SER A 181 0.78 21.15 -3.43
N GLN A 182 1.13 22.39 -3.09
CA GLN A 182 0.19 23.51 -3.05
C GLN A 182 -0.38 23.82 -4.44
N LEU A 183 0.48 23.81 -5.46
CA LEU A 183 0.09 24.00 -6.87
C LEU A 183 -0.81 22.86 -7.36
N ALA A 184 -0.43 21.61 -7.08
CA ALA A 184 -1.19 20.43 -7.49
C ALA A 184 -2.59 20.40 -6.87
N VAL A 185 -2.71 20.79 -5.60
CA VAL A 185 -4.00 20.89 -4.90
C VAL A 185 -4.86 22.02 -5.47
N TRP A 186 -4.26 23.16 -5.76
CA TRP A 186 -4.96 24.27 -6.40
C TRP A 186 -5.48 23.89 -7.80
N LEU A 187 -4.67 23.18 -8.60
CA LEU A 187 -5.10 22.71 -9.92
C LEU A 187 -6.26 21.71 -9.83
N TYR A 188 -6.26 20.84 -8.82
CA TYR A 188 -7.26 19.79 -8.69
C TYR A 188 -8.60 20.28 -8.12
N GLY A 189 -8.59 21.14 -7.10
CA GLY A 189 -9.85 21.59 -6.47
C GLY A 189 -9.84 23.04 -5.99
N GLY A 190 -9.00 23.86 -6.60
CA GLY A 190 -9.03 25.32 -6.51
C GLY A 190 -8.87 25.84 -5.09
N ASN A 191 -9.51 27.00 -4.85
CA ASN A 191 -9.41 27.72 -3.59
C ASN A 191 -9.94 26.92 -2.39
N LEU A 192 -10.87 25.98 -2.61
CA LEU A 192 -11.48 25.18 -1.55
C LEU A 192 -10.48 24.23 -0.90
N LEU A 193 -9.61 23.54 -1.65
CA LEU A 193 -8.58 22.72 -1.02
C LEU A 193 -7.34 23.54 -0.62
N TYR A 194 -7.02 24.61 -1.36
CA TYR A 194 -5.90 25.49 -1.05
C TYR A 194 -6.02 26.15 0.33
N HIS A 195 -7.20 26.65 0.69
CA HIS A 195 -7.44 27.34 1.96
C HIS A 195 -7.60 26.40 3.16
N ASN A 196 -7.77 25.09 2.93
CA ASN A 196 -8.08 24.11 3.97
C ASN A 196 -6.91 23.14 4.19
N GLU A 197 -5.68 23.64 4.12
CA GLU A 197 -4.46 22.86 4.39
C GLU A 197 -4.24 21.66 3.43
N GLY A 198 -4.93 21.62 2.29
CA GLY A 198 -4.82 20.49 1.35
C GLY A 198 -3.40 20.27 0.83
N GLY A 199 -2.62 21.35 0.64
CA GLY A 199 -1.22 21.23 0.22
C GLY A 199 -0.30 20.68 1.31
N LEU A 200 -0.57 20.96 2.59
CA LEU A 200 0.14 20.31 3.70
C LEU A 200 -0.15 18.80 3.68
N LEU A 201 -1.41 18.40 3.55
CA LEU A 201 -1.77 16.98 3.47
C LEU A 201 -1.09 16.30 2.28
N LEU A 202 -1.09 16.91 1.09
CA LEU A 202 -0.46 16.31 -0.09
C LEU A 202 1.07 16.25 0.02
N SER A 203 1.69 17.22 0.70
CA SER A 203 3.13 17.18 1.00
C SER A 203 3.49 15.99 1.91
N LEU A 204 2.71 15.76 2.98
CA LEU A 204 2.87 14.61 3.87
C LEU A 204 2.60 13.30 3.12
N TYR A 205 1.61 13.30 2.22
CA TYR A 205 1.32 12.13 1.40
C TYR A 205 2.48 11.80 0.44
N SER A 206 3.22 12.80 -0.05
CA SER A 206 4.39 12.60 -0.90
C SER A 206 5.53 11.89 -0.15
N VAL A 207 5.72 12.22 1.13
CA VAL A 207 6.64 11.48 2.02
C VAL A 207 6.14 10.06 2.25
N TYR A 208 4.84 9.89 2.49
CA TYR A 208 4.21 8.59 2.64
C TYR A 208 4.39 7.71 1.39
N LEU A 209 4.27 8.25 0.17
CA LEU A 209 4.48 7.53 -1.09
C LEU A 209 5.90 6.94 -1.20
N PHE A 210 6.92 7.66 -0.72
CA PHE A 210 8.28 7.14 -0.69
C PHE A 210 8.37 5.90 0.20
N VAL A 211 7.84 5.96 1.43
CA VAL A 211 7.83 4.82 2.36
C VAL A 211 6.99 3.67 1.78
N LEU A 212 5.83 3.97 1.20
CA LEU A 212 4.93 3.00 0.58
C LEU A 212 5.64 2.23 -0.55
N SER A 213 6.45 2.90 -1.36
CA SER A 213 7.19 2.29 -2.46
C SER A 213 8.20 1.24 -1.99
N ILE A 214 8.92 1.51 -0.90
CA ILE A 214 9.86 0.58 -0.28
C ILE A 214 9.10 -0.60 0.35
N ASN A 215 7.97 -0.31 1.00
CA ASN A 215 7.13 -1.34 1.61
C ASN A 215 6.63 -2.35 0.57
N GLY A 216 6.11 -1.88 -0.56
CA GLY A 216 5.58 -2.75 -1.62
C GLY A 216 6.60 -3.78 -2.11
N ILE A 217 7.82 -3.35 -2.44
CA ILE A 217 8.87 -4.26 -2.94
C ILE A 217 9.39 -5.22 -1.86
N THR A 218 9.61 -4.74 -0.63
CA THR A 218 10.12 -5.57 0.47
C THR A 218 9.11 -6.63 0.93
N GLU A 219 7.83 -6.27 1.04
CA GLU A 219 6.77 -7.21 1.40
C GLU A 219 6.49 -8.21 0.28
N CYS A 220 6.48 -7.76 -0.97
CA CYS A 220 6.35 -8.61 -2.15
C CYS A 220 7.42 -9.72 -2.20
N PHE A 221 8.69 -9.36 -2.01
CA PHE A 221 9.78 -10.32 -1.97
C PHE A 221 9.67 -11.27 -0.76
N SER A 222 9.33 -10.73 0.41
CA SER A 222 9.10 -11.54 1.62
C SER A 222 8.00 -12.57 1.38
N MET A 223 6.87 -12.15 0.82
CA MET A 223 5.72 -13.01 0.51
C MET A 223 6.06 -14.08 -0.54
N ALA A 224 6.81 -13.72 -1.59
CA ALA A 224 7.26 -14.68 -2.60
C ALA A 224 8.21 -15.76 -2.02
N SER A 225 8.89 -15.45 -0.91
CA SER A 225 9.82 -16.38 -0.25
C SER A 225 9.20 -17.27 0.83
N MET A 226 7.96 -16.99 1.26
CA MET A 226 7.30 -17.59 2.42
C MET A 226 6.52 -18.87 2.06
N ASN A 227 6.56 -19.85 2.97
CA ASN A 227 5.68 -21.03 2.92
C ASN A 227 4.30 -20.73 3.55
N ASN A 228 3.30 -21.58 3.31
CA ASN A 228 1.91 -21.38 3.80
C ASN A 228 1.81 -21.11 5.32
N SER A 229 2.58 -21.80 6.16
CA SER A 229 2.59 -21.55 7.61
C SER A 229 3.20 -20.19 7.98
N GLN A 230 4.20 -19.72 7.21
CA GLN A 230 4.82 -18.41 7.42
C GLN A 230 3.91 -17.28 6.95
N VAL A 231 3.14 -17.50 5.86
CA VAL A 231 2.10 -16.56 5.40
C VAL A 231 1.04 -16.35 6.49
N LEU A 232 0.62 -17.42 7.18
CA LEU A 232 -0.31 -17.32 8.32
C LEU A 232 0.28 -16.52 9.48
N CYS A 233 1.53 -16.77 9.86
CA CYS A 233 2.22 -16.00 10.90
C CYS A 233 2.35 -14.52 10.52
N HIS A 234 2.69 -14.25 9.26
CA HIS A 234 2.73 -12.90 8.70
C HIS A 234 1.33 -12.24 8.74
N GLY A 235 0.27 -12.98 8.42
CA GLY A 235 -1.12 -12.52 8.61
C GLY A 235 -1.43 -12.13 10.06
N GLY A 236 -0.98 -12.91 11.04
CA GLY A 236 -1.08 -12.56 12.46
C GLY A 236 -0.36 -11.26 12.79
N PHE A 237 0.84 -11.04 12.26
CA PHE A 237 1.56 -9.78 12.39
C PHE A 237 0.80 -8.61 11.73
N LEU A 238 0.23 -8.79 10.54
CA LEU A 238 -0.60 -7.78 9.87
C LEU A 238 -1.81 -7.37 10.72
N LEU A 239 -2.40 -8.31 11.46
CA LEU A 239 -3.52 -8.04 12.37
C LEU A 239 -3.09 -7.18 13.57
N ILE A 240 -1.91 -7.44 14.14
CA ILE A 240 -1.32 -6.59 15.19
C ILE A 240 -1.01 -5.19 14.63
N ALA A 241 -0.40 -5.12 13.44
CA ALA A 241 -0.12 -3.86 12.76
C ALA A 241 -1.42 -3.08 12.47
N ALA A 242 -2.52 -3.77 12.16
CA ALA A 242 -3.81 -3.14 11.91
C ALA A 242 -4.41 -2.54 13.19
N ALA A 243 -4.36 -3.27 14.29
CA ALA A 243 -4.81 -2.75 15.59
C ALA A 243 -3.95 -1.54 16.02
N LEU A 244 -2.63 -1.63 15.85
CA LEU A 244 -1.71 -0.53 16.13
C LEU A 244 -1.99 0.68 15.23
N HIS A 245 -2.24 0.47 13.94
CA HIS A 245 -2.58 1.53 13.00
C HIS A 245 -3.87 2.24 13.41
N LEU A 246 -4.94 1.51 13.74
CA LEU A 246 -6.19 2.12 14.21
C LEU A 246 -5.97 2.94 15.48
N PHE A 247 -5.23 2.40 16.45
CA PHE A 247 -4.91 3.09 17.69
C PHE A 247 -4.09 4.37 17.46
N LEU A 248 -3.05 4.28 16.62
CA LEU A 248 -2.19 5.41 16.29
C LEU A 248 -2.95 6.49 15.52
N SER A 249 -3.81 6.08 14.58
CA SER A 249 -4.69 6.98 13.84
C SER A 249 -5.66 7.72 14.76
N LEU A 250 -6.20 7.08 15.80
CA LEU A 250 -7.01 7.76 16.82
C LEU A 250 -6.23 8.81 17.60
N ILE A 251 -5.05 8.46 18.11
CA ILE A 251 -4.23 9.38 18.91
C ILE A 251 -3.73 10.55 18.06
N LEU A 252 -3.13 10.28 16.91
CA LEU A 252 -2.53 11.33 16.09
C LEU A 252 -3.59 12.21 15.44
N SER A 253 -4.78 11.69 15.11
CA SER A 253 -5.86 12.54 14.60
C SER A 253 -6.41 13.48 15.67
N PHE A 254 -6.37 13.11 16.94
CA PHE A 254 -6.73 13.99 18.04
C PHE A 254 -5.75 15.17 18.19
N TYR A 255 -4.44 14.94 18.04
CA TYR A 255 -3.42 15.99 18.20
C TYR A 255 -3.13 16.79 16.92
N CYS A 256 -3.12 16.15 15.76
CA CYS A 256 -2.66 16.72 14.49
C CYS A 256 -3.77 16.78 13.42
N GLY A 257 -5.03 16.49 13.78
CA GLY A 257 -6.15 16.51 12.85
C GLY A 257 -5.98 15.54 11.68
N SER A 258 -6.30 16.00 10.47
CA SER A 258 -6.25 15.17 9.24
C SER A 258 -4.84 14.74 8.86
N ALA A 259 -3.82 15.56 9.15
CA ALA A 259 -2.42 15.19 8.94
C ALA A 259 -2.01 13.98 9.79
N GLY A 260 -2.62 13.81 10.97
CA GLY A 260 -2.38 12.68 11.86
C GLY A 260 -2.64 11.32 11.22
N PHE A 261 -3.64 11.21 10.35
CA PHE A 261 -3.94 9.97 9.62
C PHE A 261 -2.81 9.58 8.64
N ILE A 262 -2.24 10.54 7.92
CA ILE A 262 -1.14 10.28 6.97
C ILE A 262 0.13 9.87 7.72
N ILE A 263 0.41 10.52 8.86
CA ILE A 263 1.56 10.20 9.69
C ILE A 263 1.40 8.80 10.30
N ALA A 264 0.20 8.45 10.80
CA ALA A 264 -0.09 7.12 11.32
C ALA A 264 0.09 6.03 10.25
N ASN A 265 -0.41 6.28 9.03
CA ASN A 265 -0.18 5.43 7.87
C ASN A 265 1.33 5.25 7.57
N SER A 266 2.10 6.33 7.64
CA SER A 266 3.55 6.30 7.39
C SER A 266 4.28 5.46 8.44
N ILE A 267 3.96 5.63 9.72
CA ILE A 267 4.55 4.83 10.82
C ILE A 267 4.21 3.36 10.66
N ASN A 268 2.97 3.04 10.30
CA ASN A 268 2.53 1.67 10.03
C ASN A 268 3.33 1.04 8.86
N MET A 269 3.56 1.78 7.77
CA MET A 269 4.39 1.30 6.66
C MET A 269 5.85 1.07 7.08
N VAL A 270 6.43 1.93 7.90
CA VAL A 270 7.79 1.72 8.45
C VAL A 270 7.86 0.46 9.29
N PHE A 271 6.87 0.23 10.17
CA PHE A 271 6.81 -0.98 10.98
C PHE A 271 6.72 -2.25 10.13
N ARG A 272 5.96 -2.20 9.04
CA ARG A 272 5.86 -3.30 8.07
C ARG A 272 7.17 -3.52 7.31
N ILE A 273 7.85 -2.46 6.88
CA ILE A 273 9.19 -2.57 6.27
C ILE A 273 10.15 -3.25 7.24
N TRP A 274 10.18 -2.83 8.51
CA TRP A 274 11.06 -3.43 9.53
C TRP A 274 10.81 -4.94 9.68
N TYR A 275 9.55 -5.37 9.75
CA TYR A 275 9.21 -6.79 9.85
C TYR A 275 9.61 -7.58 8.60
N SER A 276 9.26 -7.10 7.41
CA SER A 276 9.64 -7.73 6.14
C SER A 276 11.16 -7.83 6.01
N TRP A 277 11.87 -6.77 6.39
CA TRP A 277 13.33 -6.73 6.37
C TRP A 277 13.97 -7.73 7.33
N ARG A 278 13.40 -7.88 8.53
CA ARG A 278 13.83 -8.89 9.50
C ARG A 278 13.64 -10.31 8.95
N HIS A 279 12.51 -10.58 8.28
CA HIS A 279 12.27 -11.88 7.66
C HIS A 279 13.26 -12.17 6.54
N ILE A 280 13.50 -11.21 5.65
CA ILE A 280 14.50 -11.27 4.58
C ILE A 280 15.88 -11.57 5.17
N THR A 281 16.32 -10.79 6.16
CA THR A 281 17.63 -10.96 6.81
C THR A 281 17.76 -12.32 7.50
N SER A 282 16.70 -12.80 8.17
CA SER A 282 16.68 -14.12 8.80
C SER A 282 16.83 -15.26 7.78
N ARG A 283 16.19 -15.12 6.61
CA ARG A 283 16.23 -16.14 5.55
C ARG A 283 17.53 -16.11 4.74
N LEU A 284 18.21 -14.96 4.68
CA LEU A 284 19.42 -14.73 3.91
C LEU A 284 20.72 -14.78 4.74
N GLY A 285 20.63 -14.75 6.06
CA GLY A 285 21.78 -14.80 6.96
C GLY A 285 22.81 -13.68 6.64
N SER A 286 24.08 -14.07 6.55
CA SER A 286 25.22 -13.18 6.29
C SER A 286 25.30 -12.63 4.86
N ARG A 287 24.43 -13.07 3.93
CA ARG A 287 24.37 -12.57 2.53
C ARG A 287 23.35 -11.46 2.31
N SER A 288 22.71 -10.98 3.37
CA SER A 288 21.74 -9.88 3.25
C SER A 288 22.43 -8.59 2.81
N PRO A 289 21.90 -7.87 1.80
CA PRO A 289 22.44 -6.58 1.43
C PRO A 289 22.25 -5.62 2.62
N PRO A 290 23.28 -4.84 3.03
CA PRO A 290 23.11 -3.86 4.08
C PRO A 290 22.06 -2.84 3.65
N PHE A 291 21.22 -2.38 4.60
CA PHE A 291 20.18 -1.38 4.34
C PHE A 291 20.74 -0.11 3.67
N LEU A 292 22.01 0.21 3.94
CA LEU A 292 22.74 1.32 3.34
C LEU A 292 22.94 1.22 1.81
N LYS A 293 22.95 0.02 1.22
CA LYS A 293 23.03 -0.16 -0.25
C LYS A 293 21.70 0.11 -0.96
N ILE A 294 20.61 0.19 -0.20
CA ILE A 294 19.26 0.49 -0.70
C ILE A 294 19.05 2.00 -0.76
N CYS A 295 19.71 2.72 0.16
CA CYS A 295 19.72 4.16 0.13
C CYS A 295 20.40 4.65 -1.16
N PRO A 296 19.86 5.72 -1.76
CA PRO A 296 20.50 6.37 -2.90
C PRO A 296 21.96 6.68 -2.58
N THR A 297 22.81 6.57 -3.60
CA THR A 297 24.22 6.94 -3.49
C THR A 297 24.38 8.34 -2.89
N PHE A 298 25.45 8.55 -2.13
CA PHE A 298 25.72 9.84 -1.47
C PHE A 298 25.62 11.04 -2.43
N SER A 299 26.07 10.88 -3.69
CA SER A 299 25.95 11.89 -4.73
C SER A 299 24.50 12.20 -5.13
N THR A 300 23.65 11.18 -5.28
CA THR A 300 22.24 11.40 -5.62
C THR A 300 21.48 11.99 -4.43
N SER A 301 21.80 11.60 -3.20
CA SER A 301 21.25 12.22 -2.00
C SER A 301 21.63 13.70 -1.86
N ILE A 302 22.87 14.08 -2.15
CA ILE A 302 23.29 15.50 -2.14
C ILE A 302 22.57 16.29 -3.23
N PHE A 303 22.50 15.76 -4.46
CA PHE A 303 21.78 16.43 -5.55
C PHE A 303 20.31 16.63 -5.21
N LEU A 304 19.68 15.61 -4.62
CA LEU A 304 18.29 15.64 -4.20
C LEU A 304 18.05 16.60 -3.02
N LEU A 305 18.99 16.69 -2.08
CA LEU A 305 18.97 17.70 -1.02
C LEU A 305 19.09 19.12 -1.60
N PHE A 306 20.00 19.34 -2.55
CA PHE A 306 20.15 20.63 -3.23
C PHE A 306 18.89 20.98 -4.02
N ALA A 307 18.30 20.02 -4.73
CA ALA A 307 17.04 20.20 -5.44
C ALA A 307 15.90 20.57 -4.47
N LEU A 308 15.81 19.90 -3.31
CA LEU A 308 14.82 20.22 -2.27
C LEU A 308 14.98 21.64 -1.74
N VAL A 309 16.21 22.07 -1.44
CA VAL A 309 16.48 23.43 -0.98
C VAL A 309 16.12 24.44 -2.06
N ALA A 310 16.49 24.19 -3.32
CA ALA A 310 16.17 25.06 -4.44
C ALA A 310 14.65 25.16 -4.69
N THR A 311 13.91 24.05 -4.58
CA THR A 311 12.46 24.04 -4.79
C THR A 311 11.69 24.66 -3.61
N ILE A 312 12.17 24.52 -2.37
CA ILE A 312 11.61 25.24 -1.21
C ILE A 312 11.83 26.75 -1.35
N ILE A 313 13.02 27.18 -1.78
CA ILE A 313 13.28 28.61 -2.02
C ILE A 313 12.39 29.14 -3.15
N SER A 314 12.18 28.36 -4.21
CA SER A 314 11.28 28.74 -5.30
C SER A 314 9.83 28.84 -4.85
N SER A 315 9.34 27.90 -4.04
CA SER A 315 7.95 27.92 -3.56
C SER A 315 7.69 29.07 -2.58
N LEU A 316 8.66 29.40 -1.72
CA LEU A 316 8.57 30.57 -0.84
C LEU A 316 8.48 31.87 -1.63
N ARG A 317 9.19 31.97 -2.76
CA ARG A 317 9.17 33.16 -3.63
C ARG A 317 7.85 33.35 -4.37
N ASP A 318 7.14 32.27 -4.67
CA ASP A 318 5.83 32.32 -5.31
C ASP A 318 4.69 32.68 -4.33
N ILE A 319 4.90 32.51 -3.01
CA ILE A 319 3.94 32.92 -1.96
C ILE A 319 4.03 34.43 -1.66
N GLU A 320 5.17 35.06 -1.97
CA GLU A 320 5.42 36.49 -1.71
C GLU A 320 4.87 37.43 -2.81
N LYS A 321 4.24 36.88 -3.86
CA LYS A 321 3.59 37.60 -4.96
C LYS A 321 2.07 37.43 -4.93
#